data_AF-A0A934KBI3-F1
#
_entry.id   AF-A0A934KBI3-F1
#
_cell.length_a   1.000
_cell.length_b   1.000
_cell.length_c   1.000
_cell.angle_alpha   90.00
_cell.angle_beta   90.00
_cell.angle_gamma   90.00
#
_symmetry.space_group_name_H-M   'P 1'
#
loop_
_entity.id
_entity.type
_entity.pdbx_description
1 polymer ?
#
loop_
_entity_poly.entity_id
_entity_poly.type
_entity_poly.pdbx_seq_one_letter_code
_entity_poly.pdbx_strand_id
1 'polypeptide(L)'
;MPKYLIAGSYTQQGLQGVMKEGGTGRRAALEKAVQGAGGKLDALYFAFGDDDVYLICDAPDNASIASVALAAGAAGGATTKTTVLLTPEEVDEATRKSVDYRPPGA
;
A
#
# COMPACT_ATOMS: atom_id res chain seq x y z
N MET A 1 12.37 -0.42 -8.06
CA MET A 1 11.84 -1.18 -6.91
C MET A 1 10.35 -1.37 -7.17
N PRO A 2 9.76 -2.53 -6.82
CA PRO A 2 8.32 -2.71 -6.90
C PRO A 2 7.57 -1.58 -6.18
N LYS A 3 6.45 -1.17 -6.77
CA LYS A 3 5.61 -0.08 -6.27
C LYS A 3 4.30 -0.64 -5.73
N TYR A 4 3.81 -0.06 -4.64
CA TYR A 4 2.63 -0.55 -3.95
C TYR A 4 1.69 0.59 -3.59
N LEU A 5 0.39 0.31 -3.67
CA LEU A 5 -0.67 1.10 -3.07
C LEU A 5 -1.16 0.35 -1.82
N ILE A 6 -1.18 1.01 -0.67
CA ILE A 6 -1.90 0.52 0.50
C ILE A 6 -3.07 1.46 0.77
N ALA A 7 -4.28 0.90 0.70
CA ALA A 7 -5.50 1.55 1.16
C ALA A 7 -5.80 1.08 2.59
N GLY A 8 -6.17 2.01 3.47
CA GLY A 8 -6.44 1.75 4.86
C GLY A 8 -7.75 2.36 5.33
N SER A 9 -8.49 1.60 6.11
CA SER A 9 -9.72 2.02 6.79
C SER A 9 -9.51 1.95 8.30
N TYR A 10 -9.67 3.07 9.01
CA TYR A 10 -9.43 3.12 10.44
C TYR A 10 -10.54 2.41 11.23
N THR A 11 -10.13 1.72 12.29
CA THR A 11 -11.06 1.28 13.33
C THR A 11 -11.40 2.45 14.24
N GLN A 12 -12.39 2.28 15.13
CA GLN A 12 -12.70 3.29 16.14
C GLN A 12 -11.46 3.64 16.99
N GLN A 13 -10.65 2.64 17.36
CA GLN A 13 -9.39 2.86 18.08
C GLN A 13 -8.39 3.64 17.22
N GLY A 14 -8.29 3.31 15.92
CA GLY A 14 -7.48 4.04 14.96
C GLY A 14 -7.84 5.52 14.90
N LEU A 15 -9.13 5.83 14.76
CA LEU A 15 -9.64 7.20 14.71
C LEU A 15 -9.31 7.98 15.98
N GLN A 16 -9.40 7.37 17.17
CA GLN A 16 -8.96 8.04 18.41
C GLN A 16 -7.46 8.39 18.36
N GLY A 17 -6.64 7.51 17.81
CA GLY A 17 -5.22 7.79 17.56
C GLY A 17 -5.01 8.94 16.58
N VAL A 18 -5.77 8.98 15.49
CA VAL A 18 -5.72 10.08 14.50
C VAL A 18 -6.16 11.40 15.13
N MET A 19 -7.23 11.43 15.93
CA MET A 19 -7.69 12.63 16.64
C MET A 19 -6.63 13.16 17.61
N LYS A 20 -5.86 12.27 18.24
CA LYS A 20 -4.81 12.63 19.18
C LYS A 20 -3.54 13.14 18.51
N GLU A 21 -3.11 12.52 17.42
CA GLU A 21 -1.79 12.77 16.80
C GLU A 21 -1.85 13.52 15.47
N GLY A 22 -3.04 13.69 14.90
CA GLY A 22 -3.27 14.28 13.59
C GLY A 22 -2.76 13.42 12.43
N GLY A 23 -3.11 13.85 11.20
CA GLY A 23 -2.68 13.15 9.99
C GLY A 23 -1.17 13.16 9.74
N THR A 24 -0.48 14.23 10.15
CA THR A 24 0.99 14.33 10.03
C THR A 24 1.72 13.36 10.95
N GLY A 25 1.20 13.11 12.16
CA GLY A 25 1.73 12.08 13.05
C GLY A 25 1.59 10.68 12.45
N ARG A 26 0.47 10.39 11.79
CA ARG A 26 0.28 9.12 11.06
C ARG A 26 1.21 8.98 9.87
N ARG A 27 1.44 10.05 9.11
CA ARG A 27 2.44 10.06 8.04
C ARG A 27 3.83 9.70 8.56
N ALA A 28 4.28 10.32 9.65
CA ALA A 28 5.59 10.03 10.23
C ALA A 28 5.72 8.57 10.71
N ALA A 29 4.66 8.01 11.31
CA ALA A 29 4.63 6.61 11.73
C ALA A 29 4.72 5.65 10.53
N LEU A 30 3.97 5.91 9.46
CA LEU A 30 3.96 5.09 8.25
C LEU A 30 5.29 5.21 7.49
N GLU A 31 5.85 6.41 7.39
CA GLU A 31 7.16 6.64 6.78
C GLU A 31 8.25 5.84 7.51
N LYS A 32 8.26 5.87 8.84
CA LYS A 32 9.19 5.07 9.65
C LYS A 32 9.01 3.57 9.44
N ALA A 33 7.77 3.09 9.37
CA ALA A 33 7.48 1.68 9.15
C ALA A 33 7.98 1.21 7.78
N VAL A 34 7.69 1.98 6.72
CA VAL A 34 8.14 1.68 5.36
C VAL A 34 9.66 1.74 5.25
N GLN A 35 10.31 2.76 5.82
CA GLN A 35 11.77 2.86 5.85
C GLN A 35 12.41 1.70 6.61
N GLY A 36 11.82 1.29 7.74
CA GLY A 36 12.29 0.14 8.53
C GLY A 36 12.24 -1.19 7.75
N ALA A 37 11.34 -1.31 6.78
CA ALA A 37 11.25 -2.44 5.85
C ALA A 37 12.15 -2.30 4.61
N GLY A 38 13.01 -1.28 4.56
CA GLY A 38 13.89 -0.98 3.43
C GLY A 38 13.20 -0.26 2.25
N GLY A 39 11.98 0.22 2.46
CA GLY A 39 11.20 0.93 1.45
C GLY A 39 11.27 2.45 1.56
N LYS A 40 10.49 3.12 0.70
CA LYS A 40 10.34 4.57 0.68
C LYS A 40 8.87 4.95 0.51
N LEU A 41 8.37 5.85 1.35
CA LEU A 41 7.04 6.45 1.18
C LEU A 41 7.10 7.54 0.10
N ASP A 42 6.31 7.40 -0.96
CA ASP A 42 6.22 8.39 -2.04
C ASP A 42 5.14 9.41 -1.77
N ALA A 43 3.96 8.93 -1.38
CA ALA A 43 2.80 9.78 -1.16
C ALA A 43 1.90 9.19 -0.07
N LEU A 44 1.20 10.08 0.63
CA LEU A 44 0.15 9.75 1.58
C LEU A 44 -0.96 10.78 1.49
N TYR A 45 -2.19 10.29 1.36
CA TYR A 45 -3.40 11.10 1.27
C TYR A 45 -4.44 10.55 2.24
N PHE A 46 -5.14 11.46 2.92
CA PHE A 46 -6.42 11.15 3.54
C PHE A 46 -7.51 11.43 2.52
N ALA A 47 -8.54 10.60 2.50
CA ALA A 47 -9.59 10.68 1.50
C ALA A 47 -10.96 10.38 2.12
N PHE A 48 -11.99 10.90 1.47
CA PHE A 48 -13.36 10.46 1.70
C PHE A 48 -13.69 9.34 0.70
N GLY A 49 -14.48 8.36 1.12
CA GLY A 49 -14.88 7.23 0.30
C GLY A 49 -14.90 5.95 1.14
N ASP A 50 -14.61 4.82 0.50
CA ASP A 50 -14.60 3.52 1.15
C ASP A 50 -13.41 3.34 2.11
N ASP A 51 -12.29 4.01 1.82
CA ASP A 51 -11.06 3.99 2.63
C ASP A 51 -10.66 5.39 3.06
N ASP A 52 -10.12 5.52 4.28
CA ASP A 52 -9.76 6.79 4.91
C ASP A 52 -8.38 7.31 4.48
N VAL A 53 -7.46 6.39 4.16
CA VAL A 53 -6.06 6.71 3.86
C VAL A 53 -5.54 5.88 2.69
N TYR A 54 -4.80 6.54 1.81
CA TYR A 54 -4.06 5.91 0.73
C TYR A 54 -2.60 6.28 0.83
N LEU A 55 -1.71 5.31 0.68
CA LEU A 55 -0.28 5.56 0.57
C LEU A 55 0.31 4.83 -0.63
N ILE A 56 1.25 5.49 -1.28
CA ILE A 56 2.07 4.91 -2.35
C ILE A 56 3.49 4.81 -1.81
N CYS A 57 4.09 3.64 -1.97
CA CYS A 57 5.47 3.41 -1.55
C CYS A 57 6.19 2.43 -2.46
N ASP A 58 7.51 2.55 -2.45
CA ASP A 58 8.41 1.54 -2.99
C ASP A 58 8.91 0.61 -1.87
N ALA A 59 9.13 -0.67 -2.18
CA ALA A 59 9.79 -1.60 -1.27
C ALA A 59 10.72 -2.56 -2.05
N PRO A 60 11.72 -3.19 -1.39
CA PRO A 60 12.64 -4.11 -2.05
C PRO A 60 11.95 -5.32 -2.69
N ASP A 61 10.94 -5.88 -2.01
CA ASP A 61 10.19 -7.05 -2.43
C ASP A 61 8.80 -7.12 -1.76
N ASN A 62 8.01 -8.14 -2.13
CA ASN A 62 6.67 -8.35 -1.58
C ASN A 62 6.68 -8.71 -0.09
N ALA A 63 7.73 -9.35 0.42
CA ALA A 63 7.82 -9.73 1.83
C ALA A 63 8.04 -8.49 2.72
N SER A 64 8.85 -7.52 2.26
CA SER A 64 9.01 -6.23 2.91
C SER A 64 7.66 -5.53 3.07
N ILE A 65 6.85 -5.40 2.01
CA ILE A 65 5.55 -4.71 2.14
C ILE A 65 4.53 -5.52 2.94
N ALA A 66 4.55 -6.85 2.82
CA ALA A 66 3.70 -7.73 3.62
C ALA A 66 4.00 -7.57 5.12
N SER A 67 5.27 -7.40 5.50
CA SER A 67 5.65 -7.16 6.90
C SER A 67 5.03 -5.87 7.47
N VAL A 68 4.99 -4.80 6.66
CA VAL A 68 4.35 -3.52 7.02
C VAL A 68 2.84 -3.70 7.16
N ALA A 69 2.20 -4.38 6.21
CA ALA A 69 0.76 -4.64 6.24
C ALA A 69 0.35 -5.50 7.45
N LEU A 70 1.13 -6.55 7.76
CA LEU A 70 0.92 -7.41 8.93
C LEU A 70 1.09 -6.62 10.24
N ALA A 71 2.13 -5.81 10.36
CA ALA A 71 2.34 -4.97 11.55
C ALA A 71 1.19 -3.96 11.74
N ALA A 72 0.74 -3.32 10.66
CA ALA A 72 -0.39 -2.39 10.70
C ALA A 72 -1.70 -3.08 11.12
N GLY A 73 -1.99 -4.26 10.55
CA GLY A 73 -3.17 -5.05 10.90
C GLY A 73 -3.13 -5.57 12.33
N ALA A 74 -1.98 -6.08 12.78
CA ALA A 74 -1.79 -6.57 14.15
C ALA A 74 -1.93 -5.47 15.21
N ALA A 75 -1.59 -4.22 14.86
CA ALA A 75 -1.79 -3.07 15.74
C ALA A 75 -3.28 -2.72 15.97
N GLY A 76 -4.20 -3.24 15.15
CA GLY A 76 -5.65 -3.08 15.30
C GLY A 76 -6.20 -1.68 14.99
N GLY A 77 -5.34 -0.73 14.64
CA GLY A 77 -5.74 0.65 14.33
C GLY A 77 -6.43 0.79 12.97
N ALA A 78 -6.18 -0.11 12.02
CA ALA A 78 -6.78 -0.07 10.69
C ALA A 78 -6.84 -1.46 10.06
N THR A 79 -7.78 -1.66 9.15
CA THR A 79 -7.71 -2.73 8.15
C THR A 79 -7.01 -2.17 6.90
N THR A 80 -6.29 -3.03 6.18
CA THR A 80 -5.52 -2.61 5.01
C THR A 80 -5.76 -3.52 3.81
N LYS A 81 -5.67 -2.93 2.61
CA LYS A 81 -5.62 -3.63 1.34
C LYS A 81 -4.38 -3.18 0.59
N THR A 82 -3.53 -4.13 0.23
CA THR A 82 -2.29 -3.88 -0.52
C THR A 82 -2.47 -4.29 -1.98
N THR A 83 -2.13 -3.39 -2.90
CA THR A 83 -2.15 -3.61 -4.34
C THR A 83 -0.75 -3.39 -4.90
N VAL A 84 -0.21 -4.37 -5.64
CA VAL A 84 1.02 -4.19 -6.40
C VAL A 84 0.71 -3.31 -7.61
N LEU A 85 1.49 -2.27 -7.80
CA LEU A 85 1.36 -1.34 -8.92
C LEU A 85 2.43 -1.66 -9.97
N LEU A 86 1.99 -1.77 -11.22
CA LEU A 86 2.88 -1.88 -12.37
C LEU A 86 3.24 -0.48 -12.88
N THR A 87 4.51 -0.27 -13.23
CA THR A 87 4.92 0.92 -13.99
C THR A 87 4.45 0.80 -15.45
N PRO A 88 4.35 1.93 -16.17
CA PRO A 88 4.11 1.89 -17.61
C PRO A 88 5.13 1.01 -18.36
N GLU A 89 6.40 1.03 -17.97
CA GLU A 89 7.46 0.23 -18.60
C GLU A 89 7.29 -1.27 -18.35
N GLU A 90 6.77 -1.68 -17.19
CA GLU A 90 6.42 -3.10 -16.94
C GLU A 90 5.27 -3.55 -17.85
N VAL A 91 4.31 -2.66 -18.12
CA VAL A 91 3.24 -2.92 -19.09
C VAL A 91 3.82 -2.99 -20.51
N ASP A 92 4.71 -2.07 -20.89
CA ASP A 92 5.41 -2.13 -22.19
C ASP A 92 6.18 -3.43 -22.36
N GLU A 93 6.88 -3.92 -21.33
CA GLU A 93 7.53 -5.23 -21.35
C GLU A 93 6.50 -6.36 -21.53
N ALA A 94 5.37 -6.29 -20.81
CA ALA A 94 4.32 -7.29 -20.90
C ALA A 94 3.73 -7.38 -22.32
N THR A 95 3.59 -6.25 -23.04
CA THR A 95 3.08 -6.25 -24.43
C THR A 95 3.98 -7.00 -25.41
N ARG A 96 5.25 -7.23 -25.06
CA ARG A 96 6.22 -7.96 -25.89
C ARG A 96 6.27 -9.45 -25.58
N LYS A 97 5.55 -9.92 -24.57
CA LYS A 97 5.49 -11.34 -24.19
C LYS A 97 4.42 -12.06 -25.01
N SER A 98 4.79 -13.16 -25.67
CA SER A 98 3.82 -14.03 -26.34
C SER A 98 3.00 -14.80 -25.30
N VAL A 99 1.68 -14.77 -25.42
CA VAL A 99 0.77 -15.58 -24.61
C VAL A 99 0.04 -16.55 -25.53
N ASP A 100 0.19 -17.85 -25.28
CA ASP A 100 -0.63 -18.87 -25.94
C ASP A 100 -2.00 -18.90 -25.25
N TYR A 101 -2.92 -18.08 -25.76
CA TYR A 101 -4.27 -17.94 -25.21
C TYR A 101 -5.31 -18.37 -26.24
N ARG A 102 -6.06 -19.42 -25.91
CA ARG A 102 -7.26 -19.82 -26.63
C ARG A 102 -8.49 -19.18 -25.95
N PRO A 103 -9.25 -18.31 -26.64
CA PRO A 103 -10.46 -17.75 -26.07
C PRO A 103 -11.52 -18.85 -25.83
N PRO A 104 -12.41 -18.68 -24.83
CA PRO A 104 -13.51 -19.60 -24.60
C PRO A 104 -14.36 -19.79 -25.87
N GLY A 105 -14.61 -21.05 -26.25
CA GLY A 105 -15.44 -21.40 -27.41
C GLY A 105 -14.73 -21.55 -28.77
N ALA A 106 -13.40 -21.40 -28.83
CA ALA A 106 -12.62 -21.56 -30.08
C ALA A 106 -12.08 -22.98 -30.29
#